data_AF-A0A2E2D419-F1
#
_entry.id   AF-A0A2E2D419-F1
#
_cell.length_a   1.000
_cell.length_b   1.000
_cell.length_c   1.000
_cell.angle_alpha   90.00
_cell.angle_beta   90.00
_cell.angle_gamma   90.00
#
_symmetry.space_group_name_H-M   'P 1'
#
loop_
_entity.id
_entity.type
_entity.pdbx_description
1 polymer ?
#
loop_
_entity_poly.entity_id
_entity_poly.type
_entity_poly.pdbx_seq_one_letter_code
_entity_poly.pdbx_strand_id
1 'polypeptide(L)' 'MILALIGFGFILFGIIQFIRGCFKLLKAFFIRYLANEKQIDKAYENEVLKKSVEYKNFKRGVDQEIKNLLK' A
#
# COMPACT_ATOMS: atom_id res chain seq x y z
N MET A 1 -4.28 22.96 31.48
CA MET A 1 -3.31 22.85 30.35
C MET A 1 -3.12 21.43 29.84
N ILE A 2 -2.81 20.44 30.71
CA ILE A 2 -2.52 19.05 30.27
C ILE A 2 -3.72 18.39 29.55
N LEU A 3 -4.94 18.55 30.06
CA LEU A 3 -6.16 18.05 29.40
C LEU A 3 -6.41 18.66 28.00
N ALA A 4 -6.07 19.94 27.83
CA ALA A 4 -6.20 20.61 26.53
C ALA A 4 -5.18 20.10 25.51
N LEU A 5 -3.95 19.79 25.94
CA LEU A 5 -2.91 19.17 25.11
C LEU A 5 -3.30 17.75 24.67
N ILE A 6 -3.87 16.95 25.57
CA ILE A 6 -4.35 15.59 25.26
C ILE A 6 -5.50 15.66 24.25
N GLY A 7 -6.48 16.55 24.46
CA GLY A 7 -7.59 16.74 23.53
C GLY A 7 -7.12 17.17 22.13
N PHE A 8 -6.15 18.07 22.06
CA PHE A 8 -5.56 18.50 20.79
C PHE A 8 -4.84 17.35 20.06
N GLY A 9 -4.16 16.47 20.80
CA GLY A 9 -3.52 15.27 20.25
C GLY A 9 -4.51 14.30 19.60
N PHE A 10 -5.66 14.06 20.22
CA PHE A 10 -6.71 13.20 19.66
C PHE A 10 -7.33 13.79 18.38
N ILE A 11 -7.52 15.11 18.34
CA ILE A 11 -8.05 15.80 17.15
C ILE A 11 -7.06 15.68 15.99
N LEU A 12 -5.77 15.94 16.22
CA LEU A 12 -4.71 15.76 15.23
C LEU A 12 -4.64 14.32 14.72
N PHE A 13 -4.73 13.34 15.62
CA PHE A 13 -4.75 11.93 15.25
C PHE A 13 -5.96 11.60 14.37
N GLY A 14 -7.14 12.10 14.71
CA GLY A 14 -8.35 11.95 13.91
C GLY A 14 -8.20 12.52 12.50
N ILE A 15 -7.65 13.73 12.39
CA ILE A 15 -7.39 14.40 11.10
C ILE A 15 -6.40 13.59 10.25
N ILE A 16 -5.33 13.07 10.85
CA ILE A 16 -4.34 12.25 10.13
C ILE A 16 -4.99 10.97 9.59
N GLN A 17 -5.83 10.31 10.39
CA GLN A 17 -6.52 9.09 9.96
C GLN A 17 -7.55 9.39 8.87
N PHE A 18 -8.25 10.52 8.97
CA PHE A 18 -9.18 10.98 7.95
C PHE A 18 -8.46 11.24 6.61
N ILE A 19 -7.35 11.97 6.61
CA ILE A 19 -6.53 12.24 5.41
C ILE A 19 -6.05 10.92 4.78
N ARG A 20 -5.58 9.97 5.60
CA ARG A 20 -5.18 8.63 5.11
C ARG A 20 -6.35 7.88 4.47
N GLY A 21 -7.54 7.99 5.02
CA GLY A 21 -8.77 7.43 4.46
C GLY A 21 -9.10 8.06 3.10
N CYS A 22 -9.09 9.39 3.01
CA CYS A 22 -9.30 10.13 1.76
C CYS A 22 -8.28 9.73 0.68
N PHE A 23 -7.01 9.57 1.04
CA PHE A 23 -5.97 9.11 0.12
C PHE A 23 -6.26 7.70 -0.43
N LYS A 24 -6.73 6.77 0.42
CA LYS A 24 -7.12 5.43 -0.03
C LYS A 24 -8.31 5.48 -0.99
N LEU A 25 -9.29 6.33 -0.71
CA LEU A 25 -10.46 6.53 -1.57
C LEU A 25 -10.08 7.13 -2.92
N LEU A 26 -9.24 8.17 -2.93
CA LEU A 26 -8.68 8.76 -4.14
C LEU A 26 -7.87 7.75 -4.96
N LYS A 27 -7.03 6.94 -4.29
CA LYS A 27 -6.26 5.88 -4.94
C LYS A 27 -7.19 4.82 -5.56
N ALA A 28 -8.24 4.41 -4.85
CA ALA A 28 -9.23 3.47 -5.37
C ALA A 28 -10.01 4.05 -6.56
N PHE A 29 -10.41 5.32 -6.49
CA PHE A 29 -11.06 6.02 -7.59
C PHE A 29 -10.15 6.12 -8.82
N PHE A 30 -8.88 6.50 -8.61
CA PHE A 30 -7.88 6.59 -9.67
C PHE A 30 -7.65 5.24 -10.35
N ILE A 31 -7.49 4.17 -9.56
CA ILE A 31 -7.34 2.79 -10.09
C ILE A 31 -8.56 2.40 -10.94
N ARG A 32 -9.77 2.77 -10.52
CA ARG A 32 -11.00 2.39 -11.21
C ARG A 32 -11.26 3.16 -12.50
N TYR A 33 -10.94 4.46 -12.55
CA TYR A 33 -11.37 5.33 -13.65
C TYR A 33 -10.24 5.89 -14.52
N LEU A 34 -9.01 5.94 -14.02
CA LEU A 34 -7.91 6.68 -14.65
C LEU A 34 -6.63 5.84 -14.85
N ALA A 35 -6.54 4.68 -14.20
CA ALA A 35 -5.33 3.87 -14.25
C ALA A 35 -5.27 2.99 -15.51
N ASN A 36 -4.10 2.99 -16.15
CA ASN A 36 -3.76 2.04 -17.21
C ASN A 36 -3.51 0.64 -16.62
N GLU A 37 -3.62 -0.42 -17.44
CA GLU A 37 -3.43 -1.82 -17.00
C GLU A 37 -2.15 -2.04 -16.17
N LYS A 38 -1.01 -1.47 -16.59
CA LYS A 38 0.25 -1.52 -15.83
C LYS A 38 0.15 -0.94 -14.41
N GLN A 39 -0.67 0.08 -14.20
CA GLN A 39 -0.87 0.71 -12.90
C GLN A 39 -1.83 -0.09 -12.01
N ILE A 40 -2.81 -0.77 -12.62
CA ILE A 40 -3.73 -1.70 -11.94
C ILE A 40 -2.96 -2.92 -11.45
N ASP A 41 -2.14 -3.55 -12.30
CA ASP A 41 -1.30 -4.69 -11.93
C ASP A 41 -0.34 -4.34 -10.81
N LYS A 42 0.30 -3.17 -10.89
CA LYS A 42 1.21 -2.70 -9.84
C LYS A 42 0.48 -2.41 -8.53
N ALA A 43 -0.77 -1.97 -8.56
CA ALA A 43 -1.58 -1.79 -7.37
C ALA A 43 -1.99 -3.15 -6.76
N TYR A 44 -2.38 -4.11 -7.58
CA TYR A 44 -2.71 -5.47 -7.16
C TYR A 44 -1.50 -6.19 -6.55
N GLU A 45 -0.33 -6.09 -7.18
CA GLU A 45 0.92 -6.66 -6.67
C GLU A 45 1.29 -6.09 -5.29
N ASN A 46 1.14 -4.78 -5.10
CA ASN A 46 1.53 -4.14 -3.85
C ASN A 46 0.52 -4.30 -2.71
N GLU A 47 -0.79 -4.28 -3.01
CA GLU A 47 -1.84 -4.27 -1.97
C GLU A 47 -2.36 -5.67 -1.63
N VAL A 48 -2.30 -6.60 -2.58
CA VAL A 48 -2.83 -7.97 -2.47
C VAL A 48 -1.69 -8.99 -2.39
N LEU A 49 -0.83 -9.06 -3.42
CA LEU A 49 0.18 -10.12 -3.51
C LEU A 49 1.32 -9.93 -2.49
N LYS A 50 1.85 -8.72 -2.30
CA LYS A 50 2.93 -8.46 -1.32
C LYS A 50 2.54 -8.70 0.14
N LYS A 51 1.26 -8.79 0.47
CA LYS A 51 0.82 -9.14 1.83
C LYS A 51 0.81 -10.64 2.08
N SER A 52 0.81 -11.48 1.03
CA SER A 52 0.90 -12.93 1.22
C SER A 52 2.36 -13.36 1.38
N VAL A 53 2.61 -14.20 2.40
CA VAL A 53 3.93 -14.77 2.67
C VAL A 53 4.35 -15.71 1.54
N GLU A 54 3.40 -16.43 0.96
CA GLU A 54 3.61 -17.35 -0.16
C GLU A 54 4.12 -16.63 -1.42
N TYR A 55 3.55 -15.47 -1.77
CA TYR A 55 4.00 -14.73 -2.95
C TYR A 55 5.41 -14.17 -2.77
N LYS A 56 5.79 -13.75 -1.55
CA LYS A 56 7.16 -13.33 -1.26
C LYS A 56 8.16 -14.47 -1.46
N ASN A 57 7.81 -15.68 -1.01
CA ASN A 57 8.68 -16.85 -1.17
C ASN A 57 8.77 -17.27 -2.63
N PHE A 58 7.66 -17.27 -3.35
CA PHE A 58 7.62 -17.51 -4.79
C PHE A 58 8.51 -16.54 -5.57
N LYS A 59 8.34 -15.23 -5.35
CA LYS A 59 9.12 -14.18 -6.04
C LYS A 59 10.63 -14.34 -5.79
N ARG A 60 11.02 -14.66 -4.56
CA ARG A 60 12.43 -14.94 -4.21
C ARG A 60 12.99 -16.16 -4.95
N GLY A 61 12.21 -17.23 -5.06
CA GLY A 61 12.62 -18.44 -5.78
C GLY A 61 12.85 -18.17 -7.27
N VAL A 62 11.90 -17.46 -7.90
CA VAL A 62 12.00 -17.08 -9.32
C VAL A 62 13.22 -16.17 -9.56
N ASP A 63 13.44 -15.15 -8.72
CA ASP A 63 14.60 -14.27 -8.86
C ASP A 63 15.94 -15.03 -8.72
N GLN A 64 16.00 -16.06 -7.85
CA GLN A 64 17.18 -16.90 -7.70
C GLN A 64 17.41 -17.81 -8.91
N GLU A 65 16.36 -18.44 -9.45
CA GLU A 65 16.48 -19.27 -10.65
C GLU A 65 16.89 -18.47 -11.87
N ILE A 66 16.29 -17.29 -12.09
CA ILE A 66 16.69 -16.38 -13.18
C ILE A 66 18.14 -15.96 -13.03
N LYS A 67 18.58 -15.64 -11.81
CA LYS A 67 19.98 -15.29 -11.55
C LYS A 67 20.94 -16.45 -11.81
N ASN A 68 20.51 -17.68 -11.57
CA ASN A 68 21.29 -18.87 -11.88
C ASN A 68 21.31 -19.19 -13.39
N LEU A 69 20.26 -18.85 -14.13
CA LEU A 69 20.21 -19.00 -15.59
C LEU A 69 21.04 -17.95 -16.35
N LEU A 70 21.18 -16.76 -15.78
CA LEU A 70 21.98 -15.67 -16.35
C LEU A 70 23.48 -15.75 -16.02
N LYS A 71 23.91 -16.79 -15.29
CA LYS A 71 25.29 -16.99 -14.84
C LYS A 71 25.95 -18.12 -15.62
#